data_AF-A0A1Q6TYI8-F1
#
_entry.id   AF-A0A1Q6TYI8-F1
#
_cell.length_a   1.000
_cell.length_b   1.000
_cell.length_c   1.000
_cell.angle_alpha   90.00
_cell.angle_beta   90.00
_cell.angle_gamma   90.00
#
_symmetry.space_group_name_H-M   'P 1'
#
loop_
_entity.id
_entity.type
_entity.pdbx_description
1 polymer ?
#
loop_
_entity_poly.entity_id
_entity_poly.type
_entity_poly.pdbx_seq_one_letter_code
_entity_poly.pdbx_strand_id
1 'polypeptide(L)'
;MSEYLSKEEIKQWRSSLEKITLEEYAARLGKKIEETKPTNDLIDIVLKGKPVVSNTEEYKQTRTERLSSIAERAYEREREIAPSPFTINKILTDETPVKIEKTEKKTVSSKKATPKSIKKETTAVSAETLRDEVRIVFKKALTDREQKVFDHFVEHKNKIVYAKDLASLLDLPRDYVYKYIKNLRAKIEGENLKNADKGGFILNI
;
A
#
# COMPACT_ATOMS: atom_id res chain seq x y z
N MET A 1 -35.29 30.50 -16.56
CA MET A 1 -33.80 30.45 -16.55
C MET A 1 -33.39 29.34 -15.61
N SER A 2 -32.45 28.48 -16.02
CA SER A 2 -31.92 27.42 -15.17
C SER A 2 -31.13 28.03 -14.01
N GLU A 3 -31.46 27.60 -12.79
CA GLU A 3 -30.82 28.06 -11.54
C GLU A 3 -29.39 27.53 -11.39
N TYR A 4 -29.07 26.44 -12.08
CA TYR A 4 -27.79 25.73 -12.03
C TYR A 4 -27.01 25.82 -13.36
N LEU A 5 -25.68 25.65 -13.26
CA LEU A 5 -24.74 25.56 -14.37
C LEU A 5 -25.13 24.45 -15.36
N SER A 6 -25.18 24.78 -16.65
CA SER A 6 -25.39 23.81 -17.73
C SER A 6 -24.10 23.03 -18.02
N LYS A 7 -24.24 21.89 -18.69
CA LYS A 7 -23.07 21.08 -19.11
C LYS A 7 -22.12 21.85 -20.04
N GLU A 8 -22.66 22.79 -20.82
CA GLU A 8 -21.90 23.62 -21.75
C GLU A 8 -21.09 24.68 -20.99
N GLU A 9 -21.68 25.30 -19.98
CA GLU A 9 -21.01 26.28 -19.11
C GLU A 9 -19.91 25.59 -18.28
N ILE A 10 -20.16 24.38 -17.76
CA ILE A 10 -19.11 23.59 -17.08
C ILE A 10 -17.98 23.24 -18.03
N LYS A 11 -18.29 22.93 -19.31
CA LYS A 11 -17.26 22.67 -20.32
C LYS A 11 -16.45 23.92 -20.63
N GLN A 12 -17.10 25.09 -20.71
CA GLN A 12 -16.43 26.37 -20.91
C GLN A 12 -15.50 26.70 -19.74
N TRP A 13 -15.97 26.53 -18.49
CA TRP A 13 -15.14 26.70 -17.30
C TRP A 13 -13.90 25.80 -17.33
N ARG A 14 -14.06 24.50 -17.64
CA ARG A 14 -12.92 23.55 -17.76
C ARG A 14 -11.94 23.91 -18.87
N SER A 15 -12.42 24.55 -19.94
CA SER A 15 -11.57 25.03 -21.04
C SER A 15 -10.98 26.42 -20.80
N SER A 16 -11.45 27.13 -19.78
CA SER A 16 -10.95 28.47 -19.46
C SER A 16 -9.55 28.37 -18.84
N LEU A 17 -8.67 29.28 -19.23
CA LEU A 17 -7.35 29.45 -18.60
C LEU A 17 -7.43 30.26 -17.30
N GLU A 18 -8.63 30.71 -16.93
CA GLU A 18 -8.87 31.45 -15.71
C GLU A 18 -8.77 30.51 -14.50
N LYS A 19 -8.00 30.90 -13.47
CA LYS A 19 -7.87 30.13 -12.22
C LYS A 19 -9.01 30.45 -11.26
N ILE A 20 -10.24 30.34 -11.74
CA ILE A 20 -11.46 30.60 -10.96
C ILE A 20 -12.07 29.28 -10.49
N THR A 21 -12.65 29.32 -9.30
CA THR A 21 -13.40 28.17 -8.77
C THR A 21 -14.72 27.98 -9.52
N LEU A 22 -15.30 26.78 -9.46
CA LEU A 22 -16.57 26.51 -10.16
C LEU A 22 -17.71 27.33 -9.55
N GLU A 23 -17.63 27.59 -8.25
CA GLU A 23 -18.51 28.43 -7.45
C GLU A 23 -18.46 29.89 -7.91
N GLU A 24 -17.26 30.42 -8.12
CA GLU A 24 -17.04 31.79 -8.60
C GLU A 24 -17.52 31.96 -10.05
N TYR A 25 -17.28 30.96 -10.89
CA TYR A 25 -17.82 30.94 -12.26
C TYR A 25 -19.36 30.90 -12.28
N ALA A 26 -19.97 30.12 -11.38
CA ALA A 26 -21.43 30.10 -11.19
C ALA A 26 -21.94 31.48 -10.76
N ALA A 27 -21.31 32.08 -9.74
CA ALA A 27 -21.68 33.39 -9.21
C ALA A 27 -21.59 34.50 -10.28
N ARG A 28 -20.57 34.46 -11.14
CA ARG A 28 -20.41 35.40 -12.26
C ARG A 28 -21.52 35.28 -13.31
N LEU A 29 -22.02 34.07 -13.54
CA LEU A 29 -23.18 33.82 -14.40
C LEU A 29 -24.53 34.02 -13.68
N GLY A 30 -24.52 34.43 -12.40
CA GLY A 30 -25.72 34.60 -11.58
C GLY A 30 -26.42 33.29 -11.25
N LYS A 31 -25.70 32.15 -11.31
CA LYS A 31 -26.22 30.80 -11.06
C LYS A 31 -25.69 30.26 -9.75
N LYS A 32 -26.49 29.48 -9.05
CA LYS A 32 -26.08 28.82 -7.81
C LYS A 32 -25.46 27.46 -8.15
N ILE A 33 -24.43 27.06 -7.41
CA ILE A 33 -23.95 25.68 -7.48
C ILE A 33 -24.95 24.79 -6.76
N GLU A 34 -25.16 23.56 -7.23
CA GLU A 34 -26.05 22.60 -6.56
C GLU A 34 -25.56 22.43 -5.12
N GLU A 35 -26.34 22.93 -4.17
CA GLU A 35 -26.06 22.67 -2.76
C GLU A 35 -26.07 21.16 -2.59
N THR A 36 -25.05 20.64 -1.90
CA THR A 36 -24.96 19.21 -1.62
C THR A 36 -26.30 18.73 -1.08
N LYS A 37 -26.86 17.70 -1.72
CA LYS A 37 -28.11 17.07 -1.26
C LYS A 37 -28.04 16.86 0.26
N PRO A 38 -29.08 17.21 1.02
CA PRO A 38 -29.04 17.07 2.46
C PRO A 38 -28.79 15.61 2.81
N THR A 39 -27.70 15.32 3.54
CA THR A 39 -27.48 13.96 4.07
C THR A 39 -28.57 13.63 5.09
N ASN A 40 -29.14 12.42 4.98
CA ASN A 40 -29.97 11.78 6.01
C ASN A 40 -29.13 10.92 6.99
N ASP A 41 -27.83 11.12 7.00
CA ASP A 41 -26.94 10.47 7.96
C ASP A 41 -26.98 11.27 9.27
N LEU A 42 -27.23 10.59 10.38
CA LEU A 42 -27.25 11.19 11.71
C LEU A 42 -25.90 11.84 12.05
N ILE A 43 -24.79 11.24 11.61
CA ILE A 43 -23.44 11.75 11.89
C ILE A 43 -23.25 13.11 11.22
N ASP A 44 -23.59 13.20 9.93
CA ASP A 44 -23.53 14.44 9.17
C ASP A 44 -24.51 15.49 9.70
N ILE A 45 -25.73 15.09 10.09
CA ILE A 45 -26.72 16.01 10.68
C ILE A 45 -26.19 16.60 12.00
N VAL A 46 -25.57 15.78 12.85
CA VAL A 46 -25.03 16.20 14.14
C VAL A 46 -23.76 17.05 14.01
N LEU A 47 -22.95 16.80 12.97
CA LEU A 47 -21.69 17.48 12.71
C LEU A 47 -21.81 18.70 11.79
N LYS A 48 -22.94 18.91 11.10
CA LYS A 48 -23.20 20.13 10.32
C LYS A 48 -22.99 21.39 11.19
N GLY A 49 -21.97 22.17 10.86
CA GLY A 49 -21.62 23.42 11.54
C GLY A 49 -20.74 23.27 12.79
N LYS A 50 -20.36 22.05 13.19
CA LYS A 50 -19.39 21.84 14.28
C LYS A 50 -18.00 21.57 13.70
N PRO A 51 -16.94 22.23 14.18
CA PRO A 51 -15.59 21.88 13.77
C PRO A 51 -15.29 20.45 14.22
N VAL A 52 -14.85 19.60 13.29
CA VAL A 52 -14.36 18.25 13.61
C VAL A 52 -13.05 18.41 14.39
N VAL A 53 -13.15 18.41 15.71
CA VAL A 53 -11.99 18.36 16.60
C VAL A 53 -11.63 16.91 16.84
N SER A 54 -10.59 16.43 16.14
CA SER A 54 -9.94 15.18 16.50
C SER A 54 -9.25 15.36 17.85
N ASN A 55 -9.76 14.70 18.89
CA ASN A 55 -9.15 14.68 20.22
C ASN A 55 -7.97 13.69 20.26
N THR A 56 -7.13 13.73 19.24
CA THR A 56 -5.77 13.20 19.34
C THR A 56 -4.99 14.24 20.11
N GLU A 57 -4.44 13.88 21.26
CA GLU A 57 -3.50 14.70 22.01
C GLU A 57 -2.32 15.05 21.08
N GLU A 58 -2.48 16.11 20.31
CA GLU A 58 -1.40 16.76 19.59
C GLU A 58 -0.39 17.17 20.65
N TYR A 59 0.77 16.53 20.65
CA TYR A 59 1.95 17.04 21.30
C TYR A 59 2.29 18.38 20.64
N LYS A 60 1.65 19.45 21.12
CA LYS A 60 1.99 20.81 20.73
C LYS A 60 3.34 21.09 21.35
N GLN A 61 4.39 20.81 20.59
CA GLN A 61 5.70 21.41 20.81
C GLN A 61 5.48 22.92 20.76
N THR A 62 5.36 23.54 21.94
CA THR A 62 5.27 24.99 22.07
C THR A 62 6.52 25.56 21.41
N ARG A 63 6.32 26.31 20.33
CA ARG A 63 7.34 26.80 19.38
C ARG A 63 8.45 27.68 20.00
N THR A 64 8.54 27.79 21.34
CA THR A 64 9.41 28.72 22.05
C THR A 64 10.09 28.15 23.31
N GLU A 65 9.99 26.85 23.61
CA GLU A 65 10.78 26.30 24.72
C GLU A 65 12.27 26.32 24.34
N ARG A 66 13.09 27.02 25.14
CA ARG A 66 14.57 27.00 24.98
C ARG A 66 15.04 25.56 25.10
N LEU A 67 15.99 25.15 24.25
CA LEU A 67 16.53 23.79 24.21
C LEU A 67 16.97 23.26 25.59
N SER A 68 17.45 24.14 26.47
CA SER A 68 17.80 23.83 27.86
C SER A 68 16.61 23.31 28.69
N SER A 69 15.42 23.91 28.53
CA SER A 69 14.20 23.50 29.25
C SER A 69 13.69 22.13 28.77
N ILE A 70 13.80 21.87 27.47
CA ILE A 70 13.47 20.56 26.89
C ILE A 70 14.44 19.48 27.38
N ALA A 71 15.74 19.80 27.46
CA ALA A 71 16.76 18.88 27.97
C ALA A 71 16.53 18.55 29.45
N GLU A 72 16.22 19.56 30.28
CA GLU A 72 15.91 19.36 31.70
C GLU A 72 14.64 18.51 31.90
N ARG A 73 13.55 18.82 31.17
CA ARG A 73 12.32 18.01 31.20
C ARG A 73 12.54 16.57 30.72
N ALA A 74 13.38 16.36 29.72
CA ALA A 74 13.73 15.02 29.25
C ALA A 74 14.53 14.24 30.30
N TYR A 75 15.51 14.89 30.94
CA TYR A 75 16.32 14.29 31.98
C TYR A 75 15.51 13.89 33.22
N GLU A 76 14.58 14.75 33.67
CA GLU A 76 13.67 14.44 34.78
C GLU A 76 12.79 13.22 34.46
N ARG A 77 12.22 13.18 33.24
CA ARG A 77 11.41 12.06 32.77
C ARG A 77 12.19 10.74 32.78
N GLU A 78 13.44 10.74 32.31
CA GLU A 78 14.29 9.54 32.34
C GLU A 78 14.61 9.09 33.78
N ARG A 79 14.77 10.03 34.72
CA ARG A 79 14.97 9.71 36.15
C ARG A 79 13.74 9.07 36.79
N GLU A 80 12.54 9.51 36.43
CA GLU A 80 11.29 8.93 36.90
C GLU A 80 11.07 7.51 36.35
N ILE A 81 11.45 7.29 35.08
CA ILE A 81 11.30 6.00 34.41
C ILE A 81 12.35 4.98 34.89
N ALA A 82 13.56 5.43 35.20
CA ALA A 82 14.66 4.58 35.67
C ALA A 82 15.27 5.12 36.98
N PRO A 83 14.72 4.76 38.16
CA PRO A 83 15.14 5.31 39.46
C PRO A 83 16.54 4.84 39.92
N SER A 84 17.28 4.06 39.12
CA SER A 84 18.61 3.57 39.48
C SER A 84 19.57 3.56 38.29
N PRO A 85 20.72 4.27 38.36
CA PRO A 85 21.65 4.43 37.24
C PRO A 85 22.53 3.19 36.95
N PHE A 86 22.32 2.06 37.61
CA PHE A 86 23.15 0.85 37.44
C PHE A 86 22.39 -0.46 37.25
N THR A 87 21.09 -0.43 36.91
CA THR A 87 20.33 -1.67 36.67
C THR A 87 20.19 -1.96 35.17
N ILE A 88 21.33 -2.09 34.49
CA ILE A 88 21.41 -2.81 33.22
C ILE A 88 21.31 -4.30 33.57
N ASN A 89 20.10 -4.81 33.73
CA ASN A 89 19.85 -6.25 33.81
C ASN A 89 19.87 -6.83 32.41
N LYS A 90 21.09 -7.07 31.92
CA LYS A 90 21.55 -8.31 31.28
C LYS A 90 20.41 -9.20 30.71
N ILE A 91 19.94 -8.90 29.49
CA ILE A 91 19.28 -9.92 28.68
C ILE A 91 20.39 -10.81 28.12
N LEU A 92 20.52 -11.96 28.76
CA LEU A 92 21.32 -13.11 28.35
C LEU A 92 20.85 -13.54 26.94
N THR A 93 21.70 -13.35 25.94
CA THR A 93 21.74 -14.20 24.75
C THR A 93 22.54 -15.45 25.12
N ASP A 94 21.87 -16.59 25.26
CA ASP A 94 22.52 -17.91 25.29
C ASP A 94 22.91 -18.30 23.86
N GLU A 95 24.19 -18.16 23.53
CA GLU A 95 24.83 -18.89 22.45
C GLU A 95 26.19 -19.37 22.98
N THR A 96 26.30 -20.67 23.24
CA THR A 96 27.56 -21.37 23.50
C THR A 96 28.28 -21.66 22.16
N PRO A 97 29.61 -21.81 22.13
CA PRO A 97 30.60 -20.73 22.03
C PRO A 97 31.49 -20.90 20.76
N VAL A 98 32.45 -19.99 20.54
CA VAL A 98 33.86 -20.25 20.13
C VAL A 98 34.44 -19.08 19.30
N LYS A 99 35.28 -18.28 19.99
CA LYS A 99 36.65 -17.86 19.62
C LYS A 99 36.84 -16.94 18.38
N ILE A 100 37.02 -15.61 18.55
CA ILE A 100 38.32 -14.85 18.64
C ILE A 100 39.06 -14.89 17.26
N GLU A 101 39.43 -13.83 16.53
CA GLU A 101 39.82 -12.43 16.82
C GLU A 101 39.93 -11.60 15.50
N LYS A 102 39.85 -10.27 15.62
CA LYS A 102 40.58 -9.17 14.89
C LYS A 102 41.05 -9.40 13.42
N THR A 103 40.96 -8.46 12.47
CA THR A 103 41.31 -7.03 12.50
C THR A 103 40.99 -6.37 11.14
N GLU A 104 40.56 -5.11 11.20
CA GLU A 104 40.95 -3.94 10.39
C GLU A 104 40.78 -3.81 8.85
N LYS A 105 40.38 -2.58 8.50
CA LYS A 105 40.11 -1.97 7.19
C LYS A 105 41.39 -1.63 6.42
N LYS A 106 41.37 -1.75 5.08
CA LYS A 106 41.69 -0.71 4.05
C LYS A 106 42.00 -1.35 2.69
N THR A 107 41.17 -1.15 1.66
CA THR A 107 41.28 -0.17 0.55
C THR A 107 42.30 -0.48 -0.58
N VAL A 108 41.72 -0.67 -1.78
CA VAL A 108 42.13 -0.30 -3.16
C VAL A 108 43.19 -1.11 -3.93
N SER A 109 42.81 -1.35 -5.21
CA SER A 109 43.60 -1.50 -6.44
C SER A 109 44.14 -2.91 -6.73
N SER A 110 44.24 -3.42 -7.95
CA SER A 110 43.75 -3.11 -9.29
C SER A 110 44.32 -4.21 -10.22
N LYS A 111 43.63 -4.55 -11.32
CA LYS A 111 44.12 -5.33 -12.49
C LYS A 111 44.36 -6.85 -12.20
N LYS A 112 44.11 -7.83 -13.06
CA LYS A 112 43.94 -7.93 -14.52
C LYS A 112 43.44 -9.36 -14.90
N ALA A 113 42.58 -9.45 -15.93
CA ALA A 113 42.46 -10.48 -16.99
C ALA A 113 42.62 -12.00 -16.68
N THR A 114 41.48 -12.74 -16.78
CA THR A 114 41.12 -13.86 -17.71
C THR A 114 42.15 -14.99 -18.09
N PRO A 115 41.73 -16.12 -18.70
CA PRO A 115 40.88 -17.22 -18.21
C PRO A 115 41.45 -18.64 -18.58
N LYS A 116 41.13 -19.73 -17.84
CA LYS A 116 41.29 -21.13 -18.35
C LYS A 116 40.25 -22.11 -17.78
N SER A 117 39.16 -22.30 -18.54
CA SER A 117 38.78 -23.55 -19.22
C SER A 117 38.62 -24.90 -18.46
N ILE A 118 37.35 -25.33 -18.35
CA ILE A 118 36.72 -26.64 -18.69
C ILE A 118 36.80 -27.83 -17.72
N LYS A 119 35.61 -28.27 -17.25
CA LYS A 119 34.93 -29.60 -17.42
C LYS A 119 33.62 -29.57 -16.59
N LYS A 120 32.42 -29.37 -17.15
CA LYS A 120 31.53 -30.33 -17.84
C LYS A 120 31.10 -31.51 -16.95
N GLU A 121 30.01 -31.33 -16.20
CA GLU A 121 29.09 -32.43 -15.89
C GLU A 121 27.66 -31.96 -16.12
N THR A 122 27.01 -32.72 -17.00
CA THR A 122 25.62 -32.62 -17.39
C THR A 122 24.84 -33.50 -16.42
N THR A 123 23.89 -32.94 -15.68
CA THR A 123 22.80 -33.71 -15.09
C THR A 123 21.48 -33.12 -15.53
N ALA A 124 20.96 -33.72 -16.60
CA ALA A 124 19.57 -33.63 -16.98
C ALA A 124 18.74 -34.30 -15.88
N VAL A 125 17.88 -33.52 -15.23
CA VAL A 125 16.73 -34.03 -14.47
C VAL A 125 15.53 -33.13 -14.79
N SER A 126 14.53 -33.75 -15.42
CA SER A 126 13.15 -33.32 -15.66
C SER A 126 12.88 -32.07 -16.51
N ALA A 127 13.07 -32.24 -17.82
CA ALA A 127 12.43 -31.43 -18.87
C ALA A 127 10.98 -31.87 -19.20
N GLU A 128 10.27 -32.51 -18.27
CA GLU A 128 8.87 -32.96 -18.45
C GLU A 128 7.83 -32.11 -17.69
N THR A 129 8.24 -31.26 -16.74
CA THR A 129 7.32 -30.33 -16.03
C THR A 129 7.26 -28.94 -16.65
N LEU A 130 8.02 -28.68 -17.72
CA LEU A 130 8.07 -27.38 -18.43
C LEU A 130 6.98 -27.23 -19.51
N ARG A 131 6.07 -28.21 -19.65
CA ARG A 131 5.06 -28.23 -20.72
C ARG A 131 3.66 -27.73 -20.35
N ASP A 132 3.39 -27.49 -19.08
CA ASP A 132 2.20 -26.73 -18.66
C ASP A 132 2.54 -25.25 -18.50
N GLU A 133 3.24 -24.69 -19.50
CA GLU A 133 3.28 -23.25 -19.72
C GLU A 133 1.87 -22.80 -20.12
N VAL A 134 1.07 -22.53 -19.09
CA VAL A 134 -0.25 -21.94 -19.23
C VAL A 134 -0.07 -20.57 -19.88
N ARG A 135 -0.36 -20.49 -21.18
CA ARG A 135 -0.42 -19.21 -21.89
C ARG A 135 -1.68 -18.47 -21.48
N ILE A 136 -1.69 -17.92 -20.27
CA ILE A 136 -2.66 -16.88 -19.90
C ILE A 136 -2.22 -15.62 -20.63
N VAL A 137 -2.98 -15.23 -21.65
CA VAL A 137 -2.72 -14.01 -22.41
C VAL A 137 -3.30 -12.84 -21.63
N PHE A 138 -2.49 -11.81 -21.41
CA PHE A 138 -2.90 -10.58 -20.73
C PHE A 138 -3.07 -9.45 -21.74
N LYS A 139 -4.22 -8.79 -21.71
CA LYS A 139 -4.49 -7.58 -22.52
C LYS A 139 -3.73 -6.36 -22.04
N LYS A 140 -3.39 -6.33 -20.74
CA LYS A 140 -2.73 -5.22 -20.06
C LYS A 140 -1.87 -5.72 -18.91
N ALA A 141 -0.78 -5.00 -18.62
CA ALA A 141 0.08 -5.28 -17.48
C ALA A 141 -0.69 -5.28 -16.14
N LEU A 142 -0.33 -6.23 -15.28
CA LEU A 142 -0.86 -6.36 -13.93
C LEU A 142 -0.14 -5.36 -13.01
N THR A 143 -0.86 -4.87 -12.00
CA THR A 143 -0.26 -4.13 -10.88
C THR A 143 0.29 -5.11 -9.86
N ASP A 144 1.24 -4.69 -9.02
CA ASP A 144 1.89 -5.57 -8.03
C ASP A 144 0.89 -6.32 -7.13
N ARG A 145 -0.22 -5.67 -6.76
CA ARG A 145 -1.28 -6.28 -5.95
C ARG A 145 -2.06 -7.34 -6.74
N GLU A 146 -2.40 -7.06 -8.00
CA GLU A 146 -3.07 -8.02 -8.87
C GLU A 146 -2.16 -9.20 -9.20
N GLN A 147 -0.86 -8.97 -9.33
CA GLN A 147 0.13 -10.02 -9.55
C GLN A 147 0.15 -10.99 -8.35
N LYS A 148 0.22 -10.49 -7.11
CA LYS A 148 0.13 -11.34 -5.91
C LYS A 148 -1.16 -12.18 -5.86
N VAL A 149 -2.29 -11.57 -6.23
CA VAL A 149 -3.57 -12.29 -6.31
C VAL A 149 -3.50 -13.39 -7.37
N PHE A 150 -2.96 -13.08 -8.54
CA PHE A 150 -2.80 -14.02 -9.64
C PHE A 150 -1.83 -15.15 -9.28
N ASP A 151 -0.69 -14.86 -8.67
CA ASP A 151 0.28 -15.84 -8.22
C ASP A 151 -0.36 -16.84 -7.24
N HIS A 152 -1.16 -16.35 -6.30
CA HIS A 152 -1.92 -17.21 -5.39
C HIS A 152 -2.96 -18.10 -6.11
N PHE A 153 -3.60 -17.60 -7.18
CA PHE A 153 -4.46 -18.43 -8.03
C PHE A 153 -3.69 -19.47 -8.84
N VAL A 154 -2.46 -19.14 -9.27
CA VAL A 154 -1.56 -20.05 -9.99
C VAL A 154 -0.99 -21.13 -9.06
N GLU A 155 -0.78 -20.84 -7.79
CA GLU A 155 -0.46 -21.84 -6.77
C GLU A 155 -1.65 -22.79 -6.51
N HIS A 156 -2.86 -22.26 -6.60
CA HIS A 156 -4.12 -22.98 -6.35
C HIS A 156 -4.94 -23.25 -7.63
N LYS A 157 -4.28 -23.74 -8.69
CA LYS A 157 -4.95 -24.06 -9.96
C LYS A 157 -6.10 -25.04 -9.74
N ASN A 158 -7.23 -24.82 -10.41
CA ASN A 158 -8.43 -25.67 -10.33
C ASN A 158 -9.01 -25.87 -8.91
N LYS A 159 -8.58 -25.07 -7.92
CA LYS A 159 -9.15 -25.05 -6.57
C LYS A 159 -9.95 -23.78 -6.33
N ILE A 160 -10.91 -23.86 -5.42
CA ILE A 160 -11.69 -22.70 -4.99
C ILE A 160 -10.84 -21.88 -4.04
N VAL A 161 -10.51 -20.65 -4.45
CA VAL A 161 -9.85 -19.66 -3.60
C VAL A 161 -10.92 -18.71 -3.06
N TYR A 162 -10.97 -18.54 -1.74
CA TYR A 162 -11.92 -17.63 -1.11
C TYR A 162 -11.37 -16.22 -1.00
N ALA A 163 -12.26 -15.22 -1.12
CA ALA A 163 -11.90 -13.82 -0.91
C ALA A 163 -11.38 -13.53 0.50
N LYS A 164 -11.77 -14.35 1.50
CA LYS A 164 -11.28 -14.26 2.88
C LYS A 164 -9.77 -14.53 2.97
N ASP A 165 -9.29 -15.53 2.24
CA ASP A 165 -7.89 -15.95 2.30
C ASP A 165 -7.01 -14.95 1.54
N LEU A 166 -7.49 -14.48 0.39
CA LEU A 166 -6.85 -13.40 -0.36
C LEU A 166 -6.79 -12.06 0.41
N ALA A 167 -7.83 -11.76 1.20
CA ALA A 167 -7.85 -10.58 2.06
C ALA A 167 -6.75 -10.66 3.13
N SER A 168 -6.58 -11.84 3.73
CA SER A 168 -5.55 -12.09 4.75
C SER A 168 -4.14 -12.03 4.16
N LEU A 169 -3.95 -12.51 2.93
CA LEU A 169 -2.67 -12.46 2.22
C LEU A 169 -2.23 -11.03 1.87
N LEU A 170 -3.19 -10.18 1.47
CA LEU A 170 -2.91 -8.80 1.07
C LEU A 170 -2.97 -7.81 2.23
N ASP A 171 -3.41 -8.23 3.42
CA ASP A 171 -3.75 -7.37 4.56
C ASP A 171 -4.73 -6.24 4.18
N LEU A 172 -5.74 -6.58 3.36
CA LEU A 172 -6.73 -5.64 2.85
C LEU A 172 -8.16 -6.11 3.17
N PRO A 173 -9.12 -5.18 3.36
CA PRO A 173 -10.52 -5.55 3.49
C PRO A 173 -11.05 -6.33 2.29
N ARG A 174 -11.99 -7.24 2.54
CA ARG A 174 -12.59 -8.12 1.51
C ARG A 174 -13.18 -7.37 0.32
N ASP A 175 -13.69 -6.16 0.52
CA ASP A 175 -14.28 -5.34 -0.54
C ASP A 175 -13.25 -4.95 -1.62
N TYR A 176 -12.00 -4.70 -1.21
CA TYR A 176 -10.93 -4.40 -2.15
C TYR A 176 -10.49 -5.64 -2.94
N VAL A 177 -10.56 -6.83 -2.34
CA VAL A 177 -10.26 -8.10 -3.03
C VAL A 177 -11.19 -8.30 -4.22
N TYR A 178 -12.50 -8.08 -4.05
CA TYR A 178 -13.45 -8.16 -5.16
C TYR A 178 -13.14 -7.17 -6.29
N LYS A 179 -12.71 -5.96 -5.94
CA LYS A 179 -12.27 -4.95 -6.93
C LYS A 179 -11.05 -5.44 -7.72
N TYR A 180 -10.05 -6.02 -7.05
CA TYR A 180 -8.86 -6.55 -7.73
C TYR A 180 -9.16 -7.77 -8.59
N ILE A 181 -10.04 -8.66 -8.14
CA ILE A 181 -10.50 -9.82 -8.94
C ILE A 181 -11.27 -9.36 -10.18
N LYS A 182 -12.13 -8.34 -10.05
CA LYS A 182 -12.83 -7.72 -11.17
C LYS A 182 -11.85 -7.12 -12.19
N ASN A 183 -10.84 -6.42 -11.72
CA ASN A 183 -9.81 -5.85 -12.59
C ASN A 183 -8.96 -6.94 -13.26
N LEU A 184 -8.57 -7.97 -12.51
CA LEU A 184 -7.80 -9.11 -13.02
C LEU A 184 -8.54 -9.80 -14.17
N ARG A 185 -9.85 -10.02 -14.04
CA ARG A 185 -10.71 -10.56 -15.11
C ARG A 185 -10.75 -9.69 -16.35
N ALA A 186 -10.76 -8.37 -16.19
CA ALA A 186 -10.73 -7.45 -17.32
C ALA A 186 -9.38 -7.46 -18.05
N LYS A 187 -8.29 -7.83 -17.35
CA LYS A 187 -6.92 -7.88 -17.89
C LYS A 187 -6.55 -9.25 -18.47
N ILE A 188 -7.08 -10.34 -17.93
CA ILE A 188 -6.91 -11.68 -18.49
C ILE A 188 -7.79 -11.83 -19.74
N GLU A 189 -7.23 -12.40 -20.79
CA GLU A 189 -7.97 -12.78 -21.98
C GLU A 189 -8.58 -14.18 -21.80
N GLY A 190 -9.92 -14.25 -21.88
CA GLY A 190 -10.68 -15.49 -21.74
C GLY A 190 -11.46 -15.61 -20.44
N GLU A 191 -12.27 -16.67 -20.35
CA GLU A 191 -13.13 -17.00 -19.20
C GLU A 191 -12.42 -17.89 -18.17
N ASN A 192 -11.10 -17.71 -18.03
CA ASN A 192 -10.25 -18.58 -17.20
C ASN A 192 -10.56 -18.42 -15.71
N LEU A 193 -11.02 -17.25 -15.25
CA LEU A 193 -11.35 -17.00 -13.85
C LEU A 193 -12.87 -17.00 -13.60
N LYS A 194 -13.41 -18.13 -13.16
CA LYS A 194 -14.85 -18.33 -12.91
C LYS A 194 -15.24 -18.10 -11.45
N ASN A 195 -16.50 -17.72 -11.23
CA ASN A 195 -17.08 -17.72 -9.88
C ASN A 195 -17.37 -19.16 -9.47
N ALA A 196 -17.11 -19.45 -8.21
CA ALA A 196 -17.45 -20.70 -7.56
C ALA A 196 -18.46 -20.46 -6.44
N ASP A 197 -18.82 -21.54 -5.76
CA ASP A 197 -19.79 -21.50 -4.68
C ASP A 197 -19.32 -20.63 -3.50
N LYS A 198 -20.29 -20.02 -2.81
CA LYS A 198 -20.09 -19.22 -1.59
C LYS A 198 -19.11 -18.05 -1.76
N GLY A 199 -19.03 -17.47 -2.95
CA GLY A 199 -18.19 -16.30 -3.23
C GLY A 199 -16.70 -16.63 -3.39
N GLY A 200 -16.38 -17.90 -3.67
CA GLY A 200 -15.06 -18.32 -4.10
C GLY A 200 -14.82 -18.08 -5.59
N PHE A 201 -13.56 -18.21 -6.00
CA PHE A 201 -13.10 -18.03 -7.38
C PHE A 201 -12.22 -19.20 -7.77
N ILE A 202 -12.38 -19.70 -9.00
CA ILE A 202 -11.54 -20.78 -9.54
C ILE A 202 -10.85 -20.24 -10.78
N LEU A 203 -9.54 -20.42 -10.83
CA LEU A 203 -8.76 -20.24 -12.05
C LEU A 203 -8.68 -21.59 -12.76
N ASN A 204 -9.43 -21.72 -13.84
CA ASN A 204 -9.38 -22.83 -14.78
C ASN A 204 -8.23 -22.58 -15.75
N ILE A 205 -7.38 -23.59 -15.84
CA ILE A 205 -6.16 -23.61 -16.64
C ILE A 205 -6.18 -24.88 -17.47
#